data_AF-B2TGV3-F1
#
_entry.id   AF-B2TGV3-F1
#
_cell.length_a   1.000
_cell.length_b   1.000
_cell.length_c   1.000
_cell.angle_alpha   90.00
_cell.angle_beta   90.00
_cell.angle_gamma   90.00
#
_symmetry.space_group_name_H-M   'P 1'
#
loop_
_entity.id
_entity.type
_entity.pdbx_description
1 polymer ?
#
loop_
_entity_poly.entity_id
_entity_poly.type
_entity_poly.pdbx_seq_one_letter_code
_entity_poly.pdbx_strand_id
1 'polypeptide(L)'
;MNKTNVLALARREAAASIQWPEKTALLLNPDPAVRKRLKKAGIVCGVLALLLLIGNEPHGPIQHWAKSVDNREMRPSMESAMKAGSLAAGTWLAMHYADEYPGLLQKESDAGDPSAMFLVGRALMQADHPERYLKVDRSLTSQQLHAKGLELVRKAAASGSQEALMFVLNHGGV
;
A
#
# COMPACT_ATOMS: atom_id res chain seq x y z
N MET A 1 47.78 -37.99 8.59
CA MET A 1 46.81 -37.92 7.47
C MET A 1 45.44 -38.34 8.02
N ASN A 2 44.46 -37.44 8.05
CA ASN A 2 43.18 -37.67 8.74
C ASN A 2 42.32 -38.72 8.00
N LYS A 3 41.98 -39.81 8.69
CA LYS A 3 41.20 -40.96 8.16
C LYS A 3 39.87 -40.56 7.52
N THR A 4 39.26 -39.47 7.99
CA THR A 4 38.04 -38.86 7.44
C THR A 4 38.19 -38.34 6.02
N ASN A 5 39.36 -37.78 5.67
CA ASN A 5 39.63 -37.26 4.33
C ASN A 5 39.83 -38.40 3.32
N VAL A 6 40.46 -39.49 3.74
CA VAL A 6 40.71 -40.67 2.90
C VAL A 6 39.39 -41.40 2.59
N LEU A 7 38.52 -41.59 3.59
CA LEU A 7 37.19 -42.16 3.37
C LEU A 7 36.30 -41.26 2.49
N ALA A 8 36.42 -39.94 2.61
CA ALA A 8 35.70 -39.00 1.77
C ALA A 8 36.17 -39.03 0.30
N LEU A 9 37.48 -39.22 0.08
CA LEU A 9 38.06 -39.38 -1.27
C LEU A 9 37.63 -40.72 -1.90
N ALA A 10 37.75 -41.82 -1.16
CA ALA A 10 37.33 -43.14 -1.64
C ALA A 10 35.83 -43.19 -2.00
N ARG A 11 34.97 -42.51 -1.21
CA ARG A 11 33.55 -42.36 -1.53
C ARG A 11 33.30 -41.51 -2.79
N ARG A 12 34.13 -40.51 -3.06
CA ARG A 12 34.02 -39.69 -4.28
C ARG A 12 34.41 -40.48 -5.52
N GLU A 13 35.49 -41.26 -5.44
CA GLU A 13 35.96 -42.10 -6.55
C GLU A 13 34.94 -43.20 -6.86
N ALA A 14 34.42 -43.89 -5.83
CA ALA A 14 33.38 -44.90 -5.99
C ALA A 14 32.06 -44.35 -6.55
N ALA A 15 31.74 -43.09 -6.23
CA ALA A 15 30.55 -42.43 -6.73
C ALA A 15 30.69 -41.93 -8.17
N ALA A 16 31.92 -41.60 -8.60
CA ALA A 16 32.25 -41.18 -9.96
C ALA A 16 32.31 -42.34 -10.96
N SER A 17 32.58 -43.57 -10.49
CA SER A 17 32.59 -44.77 -11.34
C SER A 17 31.20 -45.34 -11.65
N ILE A 18 30.13 -44.81 -11.02
CA ILE A 18 28.76 -45.27 -11.25
C ILE A 18 28.14 -44.46 -12.41
N GLN A 19 27.68 -45.14 -13.45
CA GLN A 19 26.89 -44.52 -14.52
C GLN A 19 25.47 -44.26 -14.02
N TRP A 20 25.20 -43.01 -13.65
CA TRP A 20 23.90 -42.60 -13.13
C TRP A 20 22.90 -42.31 -14.27
N PRO A 21 21.62 -42.75 -14.15
CA PRO A 21 20.57 -42.37 -15.10
C PRO A 21 20.31 -40.85 -15.10
N GLU A 22 19.98 -40.26 -16.25
CA GLU A 22 19.75 -38.81 -16.40
C GLU A 22 18.65 -38.27 -15.46
N LYS A 23 17.64 -39.09 -15.16
CA LYS A 23 16.49 -38.70 -14.32
C LYS A 23 16.80 -38.66 -12.81
N THR A 24 18.01 -39.04 -12.40
CA THR A 24 18.42 -39.14 -10.98
C THR A 24 19.09 -37.87 -10.44
N ALA A 25 19.25 -36.84 -11.28
CA ALA A 25 19.90 -35.57 -10.93
C ALA A 25 19.30 -34.87 -9.72
N LEU A 26 17.98 -35.01 -9.50
CA LEU A 26 17.25 -34.40 -8.38
C LEU A 26 17.30 -35.22 -7.09
N LEU A 27 17.43 -36.55 -7.18
CA LEU A 27 17.27 -37.42 -6.01
C LEU A 27 18.62 -37.82 -5.38
N LEU A 28 19.67 -38.13 -6.15
CA LEU A 28 20.85 -38.79 -5.59
C LEU A 28 22.18 -38.52 -6.31
N ASN A 29 22.32 -37.46 -7.13
CA ASN A 29 23.60 -37.18 -7.80
C ASN A 29 24.71 -36.84 -6.76
N PRO A 30 25.81 -37.62 -6.70
CA PRO A 30 26.94 -37.37 -5.81
C PRO A 30 27.92 -36.33 -6.37
N ASP A 31 27.74 -35.88 -7.62
CA ASP A 31 28.61 -34.89 -8.25
C ASP A 31 28.52 -33.54 -7.50
N PRO A 32 29.63 -33.09 -6.87
CA PRO A 32 29.65 -31.83 -6.13
C PRO A 32 29.37 -30.61 -7.04
N ALA A 33 29.66 -30.70 -8.34
CA ALA A 33 29.42 -29.61 -9.28
C ALA A 33 27.91 -29.40 -9.53
N VAL A 34 27.16 -30.48 -9.76
CA VAL A 34 25.70 -30.45 -9.98
C VAL A 34 24.97 -30.03 -8.70
N ARG A 35 25.39 -30.55 -7.53
CA ARG A 35 24.85 -30.11 -6.23
C ARG A 35 25.10 -28.62 -5.97
N LYS A 36 26.28 -28.09 -6.32
CA LYS A 36 26.61 -26.67 -6.15
C LYS A 36 25.78 -25.79 -7.09
N ARG A 37 25.52 -26.24 -8.32
CA ARG A 37 24.64 -25.54 -9.28
C ARG A 37 23.18 -25.54 -8.81
N LEU A 38 22.65 -26.68 -8.37
CA LEU A 38 21.28 -26.79 -7.83
C LEU A 38 21.10 -25.93 -6.57
N LYS A 39 22.07 -25.94 -5.64
CA LYS A 39 22.04 -25.06 -4.47
C LYS A 39 22.03 -23.57 -4.86
N LYS A 40 22.88 -23.18 -5.82
CA LYS A 40 22.89 -21.80 -6.33
C LYS A 40 21.57 -21.44 -7.00
N ALA A 41 21.02 -22.31 -7.82
CA ALA A 41 19.72 -22.10 -8.47
C ALA A 41 18.61 -21.96 -7.42
N GLY A 42 18.58 -22.83 -6.41
CA GLY A 42 17.62 -22.74 -5.29
C GLY A 42 17.76 -21.43 -4.51
N ILE A 43 18.98 -20.97 -4.24
CA ILE A 43 19.24 -19.67 -3.59
C ILE A 43 18.74 -18.53 -4.47
N VAL A 44 19.06 -18.52 -5.77
CA VAL A 44 18.62 -17.46 -6.70
C VAL A 44 17.10 -17.43 -6.81
N CYS A 45 16.44 -18.58 -6.97
CA CYS A 45 14.98 -18.67 -6.99
C CYS A 45 14.37 -18.21 -5.66
N GLY A 46 14.97 -18.58 -4.52
CA GLY A 46 14.52 -18.15 -3.21
C GLY A 46 14.64 -16.63 -3.01
N VAL A 47 15.77 -16.04 -3.42
CA VAL A 47 15.98 -14.58 -3.38
C VAL A 47 15.00 -13.86 -4.30
N LEU A 48 14.78 -14.38 -5.51
CA LEU A 48 13.83 -13.78 -6.45
C LEU A 48 12.39 -13.86 -5.92
N ALA A 49 11.98 -14.99 -5.35
CA ALA A 49 10.67 -15.15 -4.73
C ALA A 49 10.48 -14.20 -3.54
N LEU A 50 11.52 -14.01 -2.72
CA LEU A 50 11.49 -13.05 -1.61
C LEU A 50 11.33 -11.60 -2.11
N LEU A 51 12.07 -11.23 -3.15
CA LEU A 51 11.97 -9.90 -3.76
C LEU A 51 10.59 -9.65 -4.37
N LEU A 52 9.99 -10.66 -5.01
CA LEU A 52 8.64 -10.56 -5.56
C LEU A 52 7.57 -10.46 -4.47
N LEU A 53 7.72 -11.20 -3.37
CA LEU A 53 6.83 -11.09 -2.21
C LEU A 53 6.86 -9.69 -1.60
N ILE A 54 8.05 -9.16 -1.33
CA ILE A 54 8.23 -7.82 -0.75
C ILE A 54 7.78 -6.71 -1.72
N GLY A 55 8.00 -6.91 -3.03
CA GLY A 55 7.65 -5.91 -4.05
C GLY A 55 6.16 -5.81 -4.36
N ASN A 56 5.42 -6.92 -4.27
CA ASN A 56 4.00 -6.96 -4.60
C ASN A 56 3.07 -6.74 -3.40
N GLU A 57 3.60 -6.57 -2.20
CA GLU A 57 2.77 -6.25 -1.03
C GLU A 57 2.12 -4.86 -1.20
N PRO A 58 0.77 -4.76 -1.14
CA PRO A 58 0.01 -3.50 -1.28
C PRO A 58 0.39 -2.39 -0.29
N HIS A 59 1.09 -2.76 0.78
CA HIS A 59 1.57 -1.89 1.85
C HIS A 59 3.08 -2.07 2.12
N GLY A 60 3.81 -2.65 1.16
CA GLY A 60 5.24 -2.85 1.26
C GLY A 60 6.03 -1.53 1.20
N PRO A 61 7.27 -1.51 1.71
CA PRO A 61 8.11 -0.31 1.75
C PRO A 61 8.38 0.26 0.36
N ILE A 62 8.43 -0.59 -0.68
CA ILE A 62 8.64 -0.17 -2.08
C ILE A 62 7.43 0.62 -2.59
N GLN A 63 6.21 0.18 -2.29
CA GLN A 63 5.00 0.90 -2.71
C GLN A 63 4.82 2.22 -1.95
N HIS A 64 5.19 2.26 -0.67
CA HIS A 64 5.21 3.51 0.09
C HIS A 64 6.21 4.52 -0.48
N TRP A 65 7.40 4.04 -0.85
CA TRP A 65 8.40 4.87 -1.52
C TRP A 65 7.91 5.38 -2.89
N ALA A 66 7.34 4.50 -3.73
CA ALA A 66 6.80 4.88 -5.04
C ALA A 66 5.69 5.94 -4.91
N LYS A 67 4.72 5.72 -4.01
CA LYS A 67 3.66 6.71 -3.72
C LYS A 67 4.23 8.04 -3.22
N SER A 68 5.29 8.01 -2.40
CA SER A 68 5.95 9.23 -1.91
C SER A 68 6.60 10.03 -3.05
N VAL A 69 7.24 9.35 -4.00
CA VAL A 69 7.83 9.98 -5.19
C VAL A 69 6.72 10.57 -6.07
N ASP A 70 5.69 9.79 -6.39
CA ASP A 70 4.55 10.24 -7.20
C ASP A 70 3.89 11.48 -6.59
N ASN A 71 3.63 11.46 -5.28
CA ASN A 71 3.04 12.61 -4.58
C ASN A 71 3.94 13.85 -4.69
N ARG A 72 5.25 13.69 -4.54
CA ARG A 72 6.21 14.79 -4.64
C ARG A 72 6.24 15.41 -6.03
N GLU A 73 6.09 14.60 -7.07
CA GLU A 73 6.03 15.08 -8.46
C GLU A 73 4.69 15.73 -8.81
N MET A 74 3.57 15.19 -8.30
CA MET A 74 2.24 15.74 -8.53
C MET A 74 2.00 17.05 -7.77
N ARG A 75 2.61 17.22 -6.60
CA ARG A 75 2.43 18.41 -5.75
C ARG A 75 2.49 19.76 -6.48
N PRO A 76 3.54 20.13 -7.24
CA PRO A 76 3.60 21.42 -7.92
C PRO A 76 2.45 21.63 -8.90
N SER A 77 2.01 20.57 -9.59
CA SER A 77 0.87 20.64 -10.52
C SER A 77 -0.44 20.88 -9.78
N MET A 78 -0.62 20.25 -8.62
CA MET A 78 -1.81 20.41 -7.79
C MET A 78 -1.84 21.77 -7.11
N GLU A 79 -0.71 22.30 -6.65
CA GLU A 79 -0.61 23.66 -6.12
C GLU A 79 -0.94 24.70 -7.19
N SER A 80 -0.46 24.49 -8.43
CA SER A 80 -0.81 25.36 -9.56
C SER A 80 -2.30 25.28 -9.89
N ALA A 81 -2.88 24.08 -9.93
CA ALA A 81 -4.30 23.88 -10.21
C ALA A 81 -5.19 24.48 -9.11
N MET A 82 -4.79 24.35 -7.84
CA MET A 82 -5.48 24.97 -6.71
C MET A 82 -5.43 26.50 -6.82
N LYS A 83 -4.28 27.09 -7.16
CA LYS A 83 -4.16 28.54 -7.43
C LYS A 83 -5.03 28.99 -8.60
N ALA A 84 -5.27 28.12 -9.58
CA ALA A 84 -6.19 28.36 -10.68
C ALA A 84 -7.68 28.16 -10.30
N GLY A 85 -7.99 27.80 -9.05
CA GLY A 85 -9.35 27.65 -8.53
C GLY A 85 -9.89 26.22 -8.56
N SER A 86 -9.06 25.21 -8.81
CA SER A 86 -9.48 23.81 -8.75
C SER A 86 -9.65 23.34 -7.30
N LEU A 87 -10.90 23.11 -6.89
CA LEU A 87 -11.22 22.60 -5.55
C LEU A 87 -10.70 21.17 -5.35
N ALA A 88 -10.82 20.31 -6.38
CA ALA A 88 -10.31 18.94 -6.35
C ALA A 88 -8.79 18.87 -6.10
N ALA A 89 -8.03 19.81 -6.64
CA ALA A 89 -6.59 19.91 -6.37
C ALA A 89 -6.32 20.34 -4.92
N GLY A 90 -7.13 21.25 -4.37
CA GLY A 90 -7.10 21.60 -2.95
C GLY A 90 -7.40 20.40 -2.04
N THR A 91 -8.42 19.61 -2.36
CA THR A 91 -8.77 18.38 -1.65
C THR A 91 -7.64 17.36 -1.70
N TRP A 92 -7.03 17.16 -2.87
CA TRP A 92 -5.88 16.28 -3.02
C TRP A 92 -4.69 16.72 -2.16
N LEU A 93 -4.36 18.02 -2.15
CA LEU A 93 -3.28 18.57 -1.33
C LEU A 93 -3.57 18.40 0.17
N ALA A 94 -4.81 18.66 0.59
CA ALA A 94 -5.21 18.53 1.99
C ALA A 94 -5.13 17.08 2.50
N MET A 95 -5.34 16.08 1.63
CA MET A 95 -5.20 14.67 2.01
C MET A 95 -3.75 14.21 2.13
N HIS A 96 -2.88 14.64 1.22
CA HIS A 96 -1.50 14.14 1.13
C HIS A 96 -0.50 14.97 1.95
N TYR A 97 -0.83 16.23 2.23
CA TYR A 97 0.02 17.20 2.92
C TYR A 97 -0.76 17.92 4.04
N ALA A 98 -1.49 17.17 4.85
CA ALA A 98 -2.37 17.72 5.90
C ALA A 98 -1.65 18.65 6.89
N ASP A 99 -0.40 18.35 7.24
CA ASP A 99 0.43 19.17 8.12
C ASP A 99 0.77 20.54 7.53
N GLU A 100 0.90 20.61 6.20
CA GLU A 100 1.26 21.83 5.47
C GLU A 100 0.03 22.68 5.11
N TYR A 101 -1.14 22.05 5.01
CA TYR A 101 -2.41 22.69 4.66
C TYR A 101 -3.50 22.43 5.70
N PRO A 102 -3.32 22.89 6.96
CA PRO A 102 -4.28 22.63 8.03
C PRO A 102 -5.62 23.33 7.74
N GLY A 103 -6.71 22.58 7.83
CA GLY A 103 -8.06 23.09 7.60
C GLY A 103 -8.42 23.36 6.13
N LEU A 104 -7.52 23.09 5.17
CA LEU A 104 -7.81 23.21 3.75
C LEU A 104 -8.94 22.26 3.34
N LEU A 105 -8.94 21.03 3.83
CA LEU A 105 -10.00 20.05 3.53
C LEU A 105 -11.39 20.57 3.93
N GLN A 106 -11.50 21.23 5.08
CA GLN A 106 -12.75 21.84 5.53
C GLN A 106 -13.15 23.01 4.63
N LYS A 107 -12.19 23.86 4.25
CA LYS A 107 -12.43 24.96 3.32
C LYS A 107 -12.94 24.47 1.96
N GLU A 108 -12.35 23.42 1.40
CA GLU A 108 -12.78 22.85 0.11
C GLU A 108 -14.17 22.20 0.22
N SER A 109 -14.46 21.52 1.34
CA SER A 109 -15.80 21.02 1.64
C SER A 109 -16.83 22.15 1.71
N ASP A 110 -16.51 23.25 2.40
CA ASP A 110 -17.37 24.42 2.52
C ASP A 110 -17.54 25.13 1.16
N ALA A 111 -16.53 25.08 0.30
CA ALA A 111 -16.52 25.65 -1.05
C ALA A 111 -17.34 24.84 -2.07
N GLY A 112 -17.74 23.60 -1.75
CA GLY A 112 -18.59 22.81 -2.63
C GLY A 112 -17.97 21.51 -3.15
N ASP A 113 -16.70 21.20 -2.81
CA ASP A 113 -16.02 20.04 -3.38
C ASP A 113 -16.67 18.72 -2.93
N PRO A 114 -17.20 17.90 -3.85
CA PRO A 114 -17.91 16.67 -3.49
C PRO A 114 -17.02 15.66 -2.76
N SER A 115 -15.74 15.57 -3.13
CA SER A 115 -14.78 14.67 -2.49
C SER A 115 -14.43 15.15 -1.09
N ALA A 116 -14.16 16.45 -0.89
CA ALA A 116 -13.93 17.00 0.43
C ALA A 116 -15.14 16.83 1.36
N MET A 117 -16.36 17.11 0.88
CA MET A 117 -17.59 16.90 1.66
C MET A 117 -17.72 15.45 2.13
N PHE A 118 -17.42 14.47 1.26
CA PHE A 118 -17.44 13.07 1.63
C PHE A 118 -16.41 12.75 2.72
N LEU A 119 -15.17 13.23 2.57
CA LEU A 119 -14.08 12.98 3.51
C LEU A 119 -14.33 13.63 4.88
N VAL A 120 -14.80 14.88 4.89
CA VAL A 120 -15.22 15.58 6.11
C VAL A 120 -16.39 14.84 6.76
N GLY A 121 -17.40 14.49 5.98
CA GLY A 121 -18.57 13.77 6.48
C GLY A 121 -18.20 12.43 7.12
N ARG A 122 -17.32 11.66 6.47
CA ARG A 122 -16.80 10.40 7.00
C ARG A 122 -15.98 10.60 8.28
N ALA A 123 -15.13 11.61 8.33
CA ALA A 123 -14.35 11.93 9.52
C ALA A 123 -15.25 12.29 10.71
N LEU A 124 -16.33 13.04 10.51
CA LEU A 124 -17.31 13.37 11.55
C LEU A 124 -18.09 12.14 12.07
N MET A 125 -18.29 11.12 11.22
CA MET A 125 -18.98 9.89 11.61
C MET A 125 -18.06 8.86 12.27
N GLN A 126 -16.78 8.78 11.88
CA GLN A 126 -15.87 7.70 12.25
C GLN A 126 -14.80 8.09 13.28
N ALA A 127 -14.46 9.37 13.42
CA ALA A 127 -13.29 9.73 14.23
C ALA A 127 -13.64 9.80 15.72
N ASP A 128 -12.83 9.11 16.54
CA ASP A 128 -12.73 9.39 17.98
C ASP A 128 -12.18 10.80 18.25
N HIS A 129 -11.49 11.42 17.26
CA HIS A 129 -10.87 12.75 17.33
C HIS A 129 -10.89 13.52 15.98
N PRO A 130 -12.07 13.95 15.47
CA PRO A 130 -12.17 14.69 14.20
C PRO A 130 -11.47 16.05 14.23
N GLU A 131 -11.21 16.60 15.42
CA GLU A 131 -10.51 17.87 15.67
C GLU A 131 -9.07 17.92 15.14
N ARG A 132 -8.48 16.76 14.84
CA ARG A 132 -7.10 16.67 14.33
C ARG A 132 -6.97 17.21 12.90
N TYR A 133 -8.06 17.19 12.14
CA TYR A 133 -8.09 17.56 10.73
C TYR A 133 -9.17 18.60 10.42
N LEU A 134 -10.12 18.80 11.33
CA LEU A 134 -11.30 19.65 11.15
C LEU A 134 -11.47 20.57 12.35
N LYS A 135 -11.92 21.81 12.12
CA LYS A 135 -12.45 22.64 13.18
C LYS A 135 -13.85 22.15 13.51
N VAL A 136 -13.95 21.33 14.54
CA VAL A 136 -15.21 20.82 15.08
C VAL A 136 -15.65 21.68 16.26
N ASP A 137 -16.92 22.07 16.26
CA ASP A 137 -17.51 22.73 17.41
C ASP A 137 -17.63 21.72 18.57
N ARG A 138 -16.90 21.97 19.65
CA ARG A 138 -16.82 21.10 20.83
C ARG A 138 -18.15 21.01 21.60
N SER A 139 -19.12 21.86 21.28
CA SER A 139 -20.46 21.81 21.88
C SER A 139 -21.35 20.71 21.29
N LEU A 140 -20.97 20.12 20.14
CA LEU A 140 -21.77 19.11 19.46
C LEU A 140 -21.59 17.73 20.09
N THR A 141 -22.70 17.01 20.29
CA THR A 141 -22.66 15.62 20.74
C THR A 141 -22.19 14.70 19.61
N SER A 142 -21.66 13.52 19.96
CA SER A 142 -21.27 12.49 18.97
C SER A 142 -22.42 12.16 18.00
N GLN A 143 -23.67 12.10 18.48
CA GLN A 143 -24.84 11.86 17.64
C GLN A 143 -25.12 13.01 16.67
N GLN A 144 -24.91 14.26 17.08
CA GLN A 144 -25.05 15.43 16.21
C GLN A 144 -23.93 15.50 15.16
N LEU A 145 -22.69 15.15 15.54
CA LEU A 145 -21.56 15.05 14.60
C LEU A 145 -21.82 13.97 13.55
N HIS A 146 -22.32 12.81 13.98
CA HIS A 146 -22.69 11.73 13.08
C HIS A 146 -23.81 12.16 12.11
N ALA A 147 -24.86 12.83 12.59
CA ALA A 147 -25.94 13.34 11.75
C ALA A 147 -25.44 14.38 10.71
N LYS A 148 -24.59 15.32 11.15
CA LYS A 148 -23.95 16.31 10.26
C LYS A 148 -23.05 15.64 9.23
N GLY A 149 -22.34 14.60 9.63
CA GLY A 149 -21.50 13.81 8.73
C GLY A 149 -22.31 13.10 7.65
N LEU A 150 -23.44 12.46 8.03
CA LEU A 150 -24.38 11.86 7.08
C LEU A 150 -24.96 12.88 6.09
N GLU A 151 -25.31 14.08 6.57
CA GLU A 151 -25.82 15.15 5.72
C GLU A 151 -24.77 15.56 4.67
N LEU A 152 -23.51 15.76 5.09
CA LEU A 152 -22.42 16.06 4.17
C LEU A 152 -22.19 14.95 3.15
N VAL A 153 -22.25 13.68 3.56
CA VAL A 153 -22.11 12.55 2.64
C VAL A 153 -23.26 12.48 1.64
N ARG A 154 -24.51 12.72 2.07
CA ARG A 154 -25.66 12.80 1.15
C ARG A 154 -25.52 13.96 0.16
N LYS A 155 -25.04 15.11 0.63
CA LYS A 155 -24.77 16.27 -0.22
C LYS A 155 -23.64 15.98 -1.22
N ALA A 156 -22.57 15.34 -0.78
CA ALA A 156 -21.48 14.88 -1.66
C ALA A 156 -21.98 13.94 -2.76
N ALA A 157 -22.85 12.99 -2.40
CA ALA A 157 -23.46 12.06 -3.35
C ALA A 157 -24.33 12.80 -4.38
N ALA A 158 -25.15 13.76 -3.93
CA ALA A 158 -25.97 14.60 -4.80
C ALA A 158 -25.12 15.49 -5.74
N SER A 159 -23.95 15.94 -5.28
CA SER A 159 -23.00 16.73 -6.07
C SER A 159 -22.09 15.89 -6.98
N GLY A 160 -22.30 14.57 -7.07
CA GLY A 160 -21.59 13.69 -8.01
C GLY A 160 -20.36 12.97 -7.47
N SER A 161 -20.15 12.92 -6.15
CA SER A 161 -19.10 12.07 -5.56
C SER A 161 -19.48 10.59 -5.67
N GLN A 162 -18.74 9.84 -6.48
CA GLN A 162 -18.92 8.39 -6.62
C GLN A 162 -18.72 7.65 -5.30
N GLU A 163 -17.74 8.07 -4.50
CA GLU A 163 -17.43 7.46 -3.21
C GLU A 163 -18.57 7.65 -2.21
N ALA A 164 -19.15 8.86 -2.18
CA ALA A 164 -20.31 9.16 -1.36
C ALA A 164 -21.55 8.39 -1.81
N LEU A 165 -21.79 8.28 -3.12
CA LEU A 165 -22.88 7.47 -3.67
C LEU A 165 -22.76 6.01 -3.22
N MET A 166 -21.59 5.41 -3.40
CA MET A 166 -21.33 4.04 -2.95
C MET A 166 -21.48 3.88 -1.44
N PHE A 167 -21.03 4.87 -0.66
CA PHE A 167 -21.17 4.85 0.78
C PHE A 167 -22.65 4.86 1.20
N VAL A 168 -23.46 5.77 0.64
CA VAL A 168 -24.90 5.87 0.93
C VAL A 168 -25.62 4.58 0.55
N LEU A 169 -25.33 4.01 -0.63
CA LEU A 169 -25.93 2.74 -1.05
C LEU A 169 -25.62 1.59 -0.09
N ASN A 170 -24.39 1.53 0.42
CA ASN A 170 -23.94 0.46 1.31
C ASN A 170 -24.39 0.63 2.77
N HIS A 171 -24.71 1.84 3.22
CA HIS A 171 -24.98 2.16 4.62
C HIS A 171 -26.41 2.69 4.86
N GLY A 172 -27.33 2.41 3.95
CA GLY A 172 -28.73 2.82 4.05
C GLY A 172 -29.00 4.14 3.33
N GLY A 173 -29.23 4.04 2.02
CA GLY A 173 -29.89 5.09 1.26
C GLY A 173 -31.36 5.12 1.66
N VAL A 174 -31.68 5.99 2.61
CA VAL A 174 -33.03 6.22 3.20
C VAL A 174 -33.51 5.07 4.08
#